data_AF-A0A9N9N5V2-F1
#
_entry.id   AF-A0A9N9N5V2-F1
#
_cell.length_a   1.000
_cell.length_b   1.000
_cell.length_c   1.000
_cell.angle_alpha   90.00
_cell.angle_beta   90.00
_cell.angle_gamma   90.00
#
_symmetry.space_group_name_H-M   'P 1'
#
loop_
_entity.id
_entity.type
_entity.pdbx_description
1 polymer ?
#
loop_
_entity_poly.entity_id
_entity_poly.type
_entity_poly.pdbx_seq_one_letter_code
_entity_poly.pdbx_strand_id
1 'polypeptide(L)'
;TSTGKPPLRTQRETCWKLRDEYFSCLEAVSIFDPTKVDTDESIRKLVKKSDCWKKKSSYEDACMTSWVDYFNKRRALEIRQRQISAETKKQSDGESESK
;
A
#
# COMPACT_ATOMS: atom_id res chain seq x y z
N THR A 1 -26.07 3.70 1.43
CA THR A 1 -26.41 4.70 2.47
C THR A 1 -25.38 4.62 3.59
N SER A 2 -24.45 5.57 3.66
CA SER A 2 -23.43 5.63 4.73
C SER A 2 -23.61 6.94 5.51
N THR A 3 -24.42 6.88 6.54
CA THR A 3 -24.70 7.98 7.47
C THR A 3 -23.63 8.02 8.56
N GLY A 4 -22.65 8.92 8.42
CA GLY A 4 -21.93 9.68 9.46
C GLY A 4 -21.50 9.07 10.81
N LYS A 5 -21.66 7.77 11.07
CA LYS A 5 -21.22 7.13 12.31
C LYS A 5 -19.80 6.61 12.14
N PRO A 6 -18.89 6.90 13.09
CA PRO A 6 -17.55 6.35 13.06
C PRO A 6 -17.64 4.82 13.14
N PRO A 7 -16.79 4.09 12.40
CA PRO A 7 -16.81 2.63 12.40
C PRO A 7 -16.53 2.10 13.80
N LEU A 8 -17.21 1.01 14.18
CA LEU A 8 -16.97 0.35 15.47
C LEU A 8 -15.53 -0.16 15.54
N ARG A 9 -14.99 -0.30 16.76
CA ARG A 9 -13.61 -0.79 16.96
C ARG A 9 -13.34 -2.10 16.23
N THR A 10 -14.27 -3.05 16.30
CA THR A 10 -14.17 -4.35 15.62
C THR A 10 -14.15 -4.22 14.09
N GLN A 11 -14.92 -3.28 13.52
CA GLN A 11 -14.90 -2.99 12.08
C GLN A 11 -13.53 -2.43 11.64
N ARG A 12 -12.91 -1.59 12.49
CA ARG A 12 -11.57 -1.06 12.23
C ARG A 12 -10.51 -2.17 12.26
N GLU A 13 -10.60 -3.06 13.24
CA GLU A 13 -9.68 -4.21 13.37
C GLU A 13 -9.77 -5.12 12.14
N THR A 14 -10.98 -5.43 11.66
CA THR A 14 -11.19 -6.17 10.41
C THR A 14 -10.60 -5.44 9.20
N CYS A 15 -10.86 -4.13 9.09
CA CYS A 15 -10.30 -3.32 8.01
C CYS A 15 -8.76 -3.34 7.98
N TRP A 16 -8.10 -3.20 9.14
CA TRP A 16 -6.64 -3.25 9.21
C TRP A 16 -6.08 -4.62 8.86
N LYS A 17 -6.75 -5.70 9.30
CA LYS A 17 -6.35 -7.06 8.95
C LYS A 17 -6.40 -7.28 7.44
N LEU A 18 -7.50 -6.88 6.79
CA LEU A 18 -7.66 -7.02 5.34
C LEU A 18 -6.68 -6.13 4.56
N ARG A 19 -6.41 -4.92 5.06
CA ARG A 19 -5.37 -4.03 4.51
C ARG A 19 -4.01 -4.71 4.50
N ASP A 20 -3.60 -5.28 5.62
CA ASP A 20 -2.27 -5.89 5.78
C ASP A 20 -2.16 -7.17 4.94
N GLU A 21 -3.23 -7.97 4.86
CA GLU A 21 -3.29 -9.13 3.96
C GLU A 21 -3.20 -8.75 2.48
N TYR A 22 -3.83 -7.65 2.07
CA TYR A 22 -3.74 -7.11 0.72
C TYR A 22 -2.32 -6.64 0.41
N PHE A 23 -1.73 -5.81 1.26
CA PHE A 23 -0.36 -5.30 1.05
C PHE A 23 0.68 -6.42 1.05
N SER A 24 0.58 -7.39 1.96
CA SER A 24 1.48 -8.56 1.97
C SER A 24 1.35 -9.37 0.67
N CYS A 25 0.14 -9.48 0.12
CA CYS A 25 -0.06 -10.14 -1.17
C CYS A 25 0.61 -9.38 -2.32
N LEU A 26 0.47 -8.05 -2.35
CA LEU A 26 1.13 -7.22 -3.35
C LEU A 26 2.67 -7.35 -3.26
N GLU A 27 3.22 -7.37 -2.05
CA GLU A 27 4.66 -7.57 -1.82
C GLU A 27 5.14 -8.92 -2.36
N ALA A 28 4.33 -9.99 -2.24
CA ALA A 28 4.65 -11.31 -2.78
C ALA A 28 4.74 -11.34 -4.31
N VAL A 29 4.07 -10.41 -5.00
CA VAL A 29 4.16 -10.24 -6.46
C VAL A 29 5.04 -9.05 -6.87
N SER A 30 5.89 -8.57 -5.96
CA SER A 30 6.82 -7.45 -6.16
C SER A 30 6.14 -6.12 -6.52
N ILE A 31 4.89 -5.93 -6.09
CA ILE A 31 4.15 -4.67 -6.23
C ILE A 31 4.14 -3.99 -4.86
N PHE A 32 4.85 -2.88 -4.73
CA PHE A 32 4.95 -2.17 -3.44
C PHE A 32 4.02 -0.96 -3.35
N ASP A 33 3.62 -0.41 -4.51
CA ASP A 33 2.76 0.76 -4.60
C ASP A 33 1.31 0.34 -4.92
N PRO A 34 0.39 0.33 -3.94
CA PRO A 34 -1.00 -0.03 -4.15
C PRO A 34 -1.75 0.98 -5.03
N THR A 35 -1.29 2.23 -5.15
CA THR A 35 -1.93 3.25 -6.01
C THR A 35 -1.76 2.94 -7.50
N LYS A 36 -0.75 2.13 -7.85
CA LYS A 36 -0.52 1.66 -9.21
C LYS A 36 -1.50 0.59 -9.67
N VAL A 37 -2.16 -0.11 -8.75
CA VAL A 37 -3.08 -1.20 -9.10
C VAL A 37 -4.29 -0.70 -9.90
N ASP A 38 -4.75 0.53 -9.65
CA ASP A 38 -5.87 1.12 -10.40
C ASP A 38 -5.40 2.08 -11.51
N THR A 39 -4.16 2.58 -11.47
CA THR A 39 -3.63 3.54 -12.44
C THR A 39 -2.78 2.93 -13.55
N ASP A 40 -2.14 1.79 -13.32
CA ASP A 40 -1.29 1.09 -14.28
C ASP A 40 -1.95 -0.23 -14.72
N GLU A 41 -2.25 -0.35 -16.01
CA GLU A 41 -2.96 -1.52 -16.54
C GLU A 41 -2.14 -2.81 -16.44
N SER A 42 -0.81 -2.74 -16.56
CA SER A 42 0.07 -3.90 -16.48
C SER A 42 0.07 -4.46 -15.06
N ILE A 43 0.20 -3.57 -14.07
CA ILE A 43 0.11 -3.92 -12.65
C ILE A 43 -1.28 -4.46 -12.33
N ARG A 44 -2.34 -3.80 -12.82
CA ARG A 44 -3.72 -4.28 -12.66
C ARG A 44 -3.91 -5.70 -13.18
N LYS A 45 -3.37 -6.01 -14.38
CA LYS A 45 -3.43 -7.35 -14.97
C LYS A 45 -2.67 -8.37 -14.12
N LEU A 46 -1.52 -8.02 -13.58
CA LEU A 46 -0.75 -8.89 -12.68
C LEU A 46 -1.51 -9.18 -11.38
N VAL A 47 -2.07 -8.15 -10.73
CA VAL A 47 -2.88 -8.30 -9.51
C VAL A 47 -4.14 -9.12 -9.78
N LYS A 48 -4.78 -8.94 -10.94
CA LYS A 48 -5.95 -9.73 -11.36
C LYS A 48 -5.64 -11.20 -11.59
N LYS A 49 -4.42 -11.53 -12.02
CA LYS A 49 -3.97 -12.91 -12.20
C LYS A 49 -3.60 -13.59 -10.88
N SER A 50 -3.39 -12.84 -9.80
CA SER A 50 -3.12 -13.36 -8.47
C SER A 50 -4.35 -13.30 -7.55
N ASP A 51 -4.30 -13.98 -6.41
CA ASP A 51 -5.36 -13.89 -5.40
C ASP A 51 -5.43 -12.51 -4.71
N CYS A 52 -4.48 -11.62 -4.99
CA CYS A 52 -4.47 -10.26 -4.46
C CYS A 52 -5.68 -9.43 -4.92
N TRP A 53 -6.27 -9.75 -6.08
CA TRP A 53 -7.49 -9.10 -6.54
C TRP A 53 -8.69 -9.36 -5.61
N LYS A 54 -8.86 -10.60 -5.14
CA LYS A 54 -9.92 -10.94 -4.18
C LYS A 54 -9.70 -10.20 -2.86
N LYS A 55 -8.45 -10.16 -2.39
CA LYS A 55 -8.07 -9.43 -1.17
C LYS A 55 -8.29 -7.92 -1.30
N LYS A 56 -7.99 -7.33 -2.45
CA LYS A 56 -8.32 -5.92 -2.76
C LYS A 56 -9.81 -5.67 -2.60
N SER A 57 -10.64 -6.53 -3.21
CA SER A 57 -12.09 -6.38 -3.12
C SER A 57 -12.59 -6.49 -1.69
N SER A 58 -12.11 -7.45 -0.90
CA SER A 58 -12.49 -7.58 0.51
C SER A 58 -12.02 -6.39 1.35
N TYR A 59 -10.81 -5.88 1.09
CA TYR A 59 -10.28 -4.68 1.72
C TYR A 59 -11.12 -3.44 1.42
N GLU A 60 -11.50 -3.22 0.16
CA GLU A 60 -12.32 -2.09 -0.27
C GLU A 60 -13.77 -2.16 0.24
N ASP A 61 -14.31 -3.36 0.39
CA ASP A 61 -15.68 -3.59 0.90
C ASP A 61 -15.78 -3.43 2.43
N ALA A 62 -14.77 -3.92 3.16
CA ALA A 62 -14.77 -3.86 4.62
C ALA A 62 -14.30 -2.51 5.18
N CYS A 63 -13.46 -1.78 4.45
CA CYS A 63 -12.94 -0.49 4.86
C CYS A 63 -13.75 0.67 4.29
N MET A 64 -13.78 1.79 5.03
CA MET A 64 -14.29 3.05 4.46
C MET A 64 -13.42 3.50 3.28
N THR A 65 -14.04 3.95 2.20
CA THR A 65 -13.33 4.40 0.98
C THR A 65 -12.28 5.48 1.26
N SER A 66 -12.56 6.43 2.17
CA SER A 66 -11.61 7.46 2.57
C SER A 66 -10.38 6.91 3.29
N TRP A 67 -10.53 5.81 4.04
CA TRP A 67 -9.42 5.13 4.70
C TRP A 67 -8.59 4.34 3.70
N VAL A 68 -9.25 3.67 2.76
CA VAL A 68 -8.57 2.95 1.68
C VAL A 68 -7.66 3.90 0.90
N ASP A 69 -8.21 5.04 0.46
CA ASP A 69 -7.46 6.07 -0.26
C ASP A 69 -6.27 6.58 0.57
N TYR A 70 -6.50 6.92 1.85
CA TYR A 70 -5.45 7.37 2.76
C TYR A 70 -4.34 6.32 2.93
N PHE A 71 -4.68 5.07 3.21
CA PHE A 71 -3.70 4.01 3.43
C PHE A 71 -2.90 3.70 2.16
N ASN A 72 -3.54 3.69 1.00
CA ASN A 72 -2.86 3.46 -0.27
C ASN A 72 -1.85 4.58 -0.56
N LYS A 73 -2.25 5.84 -0.38
CA LYS A 73 -1.36 7.00 -0.50
C LYS A 73 -0.22 6.95 0.50
N ARG A 74 -0.51 6.61 1.77
CA ARG A 74 0.51 6.51 2.82
C ARG A 74 1.55 5.45 2.47
N ARG A 75 1.12 4.28 2.01
CA ARG A 75 2.02 3.20 1.59
C ARG A 75 2.93 3.65 0.43
N ALA A 76 2.38 4.32 -0.59
CA ALA A 76 3.16 4.84 -1.70
C ALA A 76 4.22 5.86 -1.25
N LEU A 77 3.87 6.76 -0.32
CA LEU A 77 4.80 7.71 0.27
C LEU A 77 5.90 7.02 1.08
N GLU A 78 5.55 6.03 1.92
CA GLU A 78 6.51 5.25 2.70
C GLU A 78 7.54 4.54 1.79
N ILE A 79 7.08 3.95 0.67
CA ILE A 79 7.97 3.32 -0.31
C ILE A 79 8.89 4.34 -0.98
N ARG A 80 8.36 5.48 -1.42
CA ARG A 80 9.16 6.57 -2.00
C ARG A 80 10.20 7.10 -1.00
N GLN A 81 9.80 7.30 0.26
CA GLN A 81 10.70 7.78 1.31
C GLN A 81 11.83 6.80 1.58
N ARG A 82 11.53 5.49 1.57
CA ARG A 82 12.56 4.44 1.71
C ARG A 82 13.57 4.50 0.57
N GLN A 83 13.12 4.68 -0.67
CA GLN A 83 14.00 4.82 -1.84
C GLN A 83 14.95 6.02 -1.69
N ILE A 84 14.40 7.20 -1.41
CA ILE A 84 15.19 8.43 -1.22
C ILE A 84 16.19 8.27 -0.08
N SER A 85 15.76 7.72 1.07
CA SER A 85 16.64 7.53 2.23
C SER A 85 17.78 6.54 1.95
N ALA A 86 17.56 5.54 1.10
CA ALA A 86 18.60 4.61 0.68
C ALA A 86 19.62 5.29 -0.25
N GLU A 87 19.18 6.24 -1.07
CA GLU A 87 20.04 7.05 -1.93
C GLU A 87 20.87 8.06 -1.13
N THR A 88 20.27 8.76 -0.17
CA THR A 88 20.99 9.72 0.68
C THR A 88 22.07 9.05 1.53
N LYS A 89 21.83 7.84 2.06
CA LYS A 89 22.85 7.06 2.77
C LYS A 89 24.03 6.68 1.87
N LYS A 90 23.76 6.32 0.60
CA LYS A 90 24.83 6.03 -0.36
C LYS A 90 25.70 7.25 -0.67
N GLN A 91 25.15 8.47 -0.57
CA GLN A 91 25.92 9.70 -0.77
C GLN A 91 26.71 10.10 0.48
N SER A 92 26.22 9.82 1.69
CA SER A 92 26.95 10.15 2.93
C SER A 92 28.13 9.22 3.24
N ASP A 93 28.13 7.99 2.71
CA ASP A 93 29.26 7.05 2.85
C ASP A 93 30.32 7.22 1.74
N GLY A 94 30.12 8.12 0.76
CA GLY A 94 31.05 8.39 -0.35
C GLY A 94 31.92 9.64 -0.20
N GLU A 95 31.66 10.51 0.78
CA GLU A 95 32.40 11.77 1.01
C GLU A 95 33.41 11.66 2.17
N SER A 96 34.08 10.52 2.29
CA SER A 96 35.19 10.32 3.23
C SER A 96 36.36 9.57 2.58
N GLU A 97 36.63 9.81 1.30
CA GLU A 97 37.92 9.49 0.67
C GLU A 97 38.24 10.51 -0.44
N SER A 98 38.73 11.68 -0.04
CA SER A 98 39.72 12.44 -0.82
C SER A 98 40.42 13.40 0.12
N LYS A 99 41.56 12.91 0.59
CA LYS A 99 42.64 13.67 1.20
C LYS A 99 43.43 14.39 0.11
#